data_AF-A0A817J8B6-F1
#
_entry.id   AF-A0A817J8B6-F1
#
_cell.length_a   1.000
_cell.length_b   1.000
_cell.length_c   1.000
_cell.angle_alpha   90.00
_cell.angle_beta   90.00
_cell.angle_gamma   90.00
#
_symmetry.space_group_name_H-M   'P 1'
#
loop_
_entity.id
_entity.type
_entity.pdbx_description
1 polymer ?
#
loop_
_entity_poly.entity_id
_entity_poly.type
_entity_poly.pdbx_seq_one_letter_code
_entity_poly.pdbx_strand_id
1 'polypeptide(L)'
;MSSTHNSSSTHKTSGHAHYKATRTVTGPDGKTHTETIDMYDDDAVKFMRDLRSNRNDVPDLDRFEFRPLINPTNFPQLEQHKHRNIQSPRPAASSSSTTEISTSKHSNVAQSNNEFLQEALQLHNELRRRHGVEPLHLNDDLSKLAQTWANHLASTGTLIHSKTKYRNVNVGENLRSQSWPITGKEMTESWYNESTKYDYHNPSYQPGTGHFTQVVWKGSQEVGFAQAQGTSMNFAVAMYYPPGNFIGDFDRNVFPPR
;
A
#
# COMPACT_ATOMS: atom_id res chain seq x y z
N MET A 1 45.36 -17.25 -37.59
CA MET A 1 44.53 -16.10 -37.96
C MET A 1 43.08 -16.54 -38.05
N SER A 2 42.25 -16.13 -37.09
CA SER A 2 40.85 -15.71 -37.29
C SER A 2 40.29 -15.29 -35.94
N SER A 3 40.14 -13.97 -35.79
CA SER A 3 39.35 -13.32 -34.74
C SER A 3 37.87 -13.32 -35.11
N THR A 4 37.06 -12.87 -34.14
CA THR A 4 35.64 -12.43 -34.15
C THR A 4 34.67 -13.46 -33.57
N HIS A 5 33.69 -13.10 -32.73
CA HIS A 5 33.36 -11.88 -31.99
C HIS A 5 32.53 -12.32 -30.78
N ASN A 6 32.88 -11.89 -29.57
CA ASN A 6 32.05 -12.12 -28.38
C ASN A 6 31.06 -10.96 -28.24
N SER A 7 29.79 -11.18 -28.62
CA SER A 7 28.72 -10.20 -28.42
C SER A 7 28.13 -10.39 -27.02
N SER A 8 28.65 -9.63 -26.06
CA SER A 8 28.04 -9.48 -24.75
C SER A 8 26.76 -8.63 -24.88
N SER A 9 25.60 -9.28 -24.98
CA SER A 9 24.31 -8.61 -24.86
C SER A 9 24.08 -8.23 -23.40
N THR A 10 24.36 -6.97 -23.07
CA THR A 10 23.93 -6.37 -21.82
C THR A 10 22.43 -6.12 -21.90
N HIS A 11 21.62 -7.12 -21.53
CA HIS A 11 20.20 -6.89 -21.28
C HIS A 11 20.07 -6.02 -20.03
N LYS A 12 19.89 -4.71 -20.26
CA LYS A 12 19.24 -3.81 -19.31
C LYS A 12 17.84 -4.33 -19.05
N THR A 13 17.64 -5.08 -17.97
CA THR A 13 16.30 -5.54 -17.59
C THR A 13 15.55 -4.40 -16.90
N SER A 14 14.77 -3.71 -17.74
CA SER A 14 13.63 -2.86 -17.40
C SER A 14 12.71 -3.53 -16.38
N GLY A 15 12.06 -2.72 -15.53
CA GLY A 15 11.27 -3.14 -14.36
C GLY A 15 9.97 -3.86 -14.69
N HIS A 16 10.08 -5.13 -15.06
CA HIS A 16 8.95 -6.06 -15.15
C HIS A 16 8.53 -6.54 -13.76
N ALA A 17 7.23 -6.72 -13.53
CA ALA A 17 6.75 -7.25 -12.27
C ALA A 17 7.05 -8.75 -12.18
N HIS A 18 7.57 -9.17 -11.01
CA HIS A 18 7.95 -10.55 -10.75
C HIS A 18 6.92 -11.19 -9.83
N TYR A 19 6.34 -12.31 -10.26
CA TYR A 19 5.33 -13.05 -9.52
C TYR A 19 5.89 -14.41 -9.10
N LYS A 20 5.50 -14.87 -7.91
CA LYS A 20 5.77 -16.23 -7.44
C LYS A 20 4.46 -16.96 -7.25
N ALA A 21 4.29 -18.09 -7.91
CA ALA A 21 3.21 -19.02 -7.65
C ALA A 21 3.79 -20.23 -6.91
N THR A 22 3.17 -20.63 -5.80
CA THR A 22 3.54 -21.86 -5.10
C THR A 22 2.43 -22.88 -5.27
N ARG A 23 2.80 -24.14 -5.53
CA ARG A 23 1.88 -25.27 -5.45
C ARG A 23 2.46 -26.31 -4.54
N THR A 24 1.63 -26.98 -3.77
CA THR A 24 2.06 -28.14 -3.00
C THR A 24 1.67 -29.38 -3.75
N VAL A 25 2.67 -30.21 -4.01
CA VAL A 25 2.53 -31.49 -4.69
C VAL A 25 2.76 -32.57 -3.64
N THR A 26 1.92 -33.60 -3.64
CA THR A 26 2.13 -34.78 -2.80
C THR A 26 2.71 -35.88 -3.67
N GLY A 27 3.91 -36.36 -3.32
CA GLY A 27 4.57 -37.45 -4.01
C GLY A 27 3.89 -38.81 -3.75
N PRO A 28 4.24 -39.84 -4.55
CA PRO A 28 3.74 -41.21 -4.36
C PRO A 28 4.10 -41.83 -3.00
N ASP A 29 5.09 -41.26 -2.31
CA ASP A 29 5.54 -41.64 -0.97
C ASP A 29 4.75 -40.96 0.15
N GLY A 30 3.71 -40.19 -0.19
CA GLY A 30 2.89 -39.43 0.75
C GLY A 30 3.55 -38.17 1.30
N LYS A 31 4.75 -37.79 0.83
CA LYS A 31 5.42 -36.56 1.24
C LYS A 31 4.96 -35.39 0.39
N THR A 32 4.68 -34.27 1.05
CA THR A 32 4.35 -33.02 0.37
C THR A 32 5.60 -32.20 0.13
N HIS A 33 5.82 -31.73 -1.10
CA HIS A 33 6.82 -30.72 -1.43
C HIS A 33 6.18 -29.48 -2.04
N THR A 34 6.77 -28.32 -1.77
CA THR A 34 6.32 -27.05 -2.34
C THR A 34 7.16 -26.72 -3.56
N GLU A 35 6.52 -26.65 -4.71
CA GLU A 35 7.14 -26.15 -5.94
C GLU A 35 6.85 -24.66 -6.08
N THR A 36 7.86 -23.90 -6.47
CA THR A 36 7.75 -22.45 -6.73
C THR A 36 7.99 -22.19 -8.20
N ILE A 37 7.09 -21.45 -8.84
CA ILE A 37 7.19 -21.01 -10.22
C ILE A 37 7.37 -19.49 -10.19
N ASP A 38 8.51 -19.03 -10.71
CA ASP A 38 8.76 -17.61 -10.96
C ASP A 38 8.16 -17.25 -12.33
N MET A 39 7.33 -16.21 -12.37
CA MET A 39 6.65 -15.76 -13.59
C MET A 39 6.88 -14.28 -13.82
N TYR A 40 7.13 -13.93 -15.08
CA TYR A 40 7.23 -12.55 -15.56
C TYR A 40 5.93 -12.16 -16.30
N ASP A 41 5.68 -10.86 -16.43
CA ASP A 41 4.37 -10.26 -16.78
C ASP A 41 3.51 -11.04 -17.80
N ASP A 42 4.04 -11.39 -18.98
CA ASP A 42 3.27 -12.08 -20.03
C ASP A 42 2.93 -13.55 -19.69
N ASP A 43 3.81 -14.23 -18.95
CA ASP A 43 3.63 -15.62 -18.52
C ASP A 43 2.60 -15.73 -17.41
N ALA A 44 2.55 -14.75 -16.50
CA ALA A 44 1.56 -14.71 -15.42
C ALA A 44 0.13 -14.53 -15.96
N VAL A 45 -0.07 -13.65 -16.95
CA VAL A 45 -1.38 -13.41 -17.57
C VAL A 45 -1.86 -14.65 -18.34
N LYS A 46 -0.96 -15.30 -19.10
CA LYS A 46 -1.26 -16.53 -19.83
C LYS A 46 -1.60 -17.69 -18.88
N PHE A 47 -0.80 -17.89 -17.84
CA PHE A 47 -1.03 -18.90 -16.81
C PHE A 47 -2.40 -18.71 -16.12
N MET A 48 -2.75 -17.46 -15.78
CA MET A 48 -4.02 -17.12 -15.15
C MET A 48 -5.24 -17.27 -16.08
N ARG A 49 -5.04 -17.17 -17.40
CA ARG A 49 -6.08 -17.43 -18.41
C ARG A 49 -6.29 -18.92 -18.62
N ASP A 50 -5.20 -19.67 -18.65
CA ASP A 50 -5.22 -21.12 -18.88
C ASP A 50 -5.79 -21.87 -17.64
N LEU A 51 -5.50 -21.43 -16.42
CA LEU A 51 -6.12 -21.92 -15.17
C LEU A 51 -7.65 -21.75 -15.15
N ARG A 52 -8.18 -20.64 -15.70
CA ARG A 52 -9.62 -20.37 -15.75
C ARG A 52 -10.35 -21.19 -16.81
N SER A 53 -9.65 -21.64 -17.84
CA SER A 53 -10.23 -22.38 -18.95
C SER A 53 -10.43 -23.87 -18.62
N ASN A 54 -9.80 -24.38 -17.54
CA ASN A 54 -9.80 -25.81 -17.20
C ASN A 54 -10.23 -26.08 -15.75
N ARG A 55 -11.39 -25.52 -15.34
CA ARG A 55 -11.93 -25.56 -13.96
C ARG A 55 -12.17 -26.95 -13.35
N ASN A 56 -12.02 -28.04 -14.11
CA ASN A 56 -12.42 -29.38 -13.66
C ASN A 56 -11.26 -30.27 -13.16
N ASP A 57 -9.99 -29.87 -13.30
CA ASP A 57 -8.83 -30.75 -13.01
C ASP A 57 -7.91 -30.32 -11.86
N VAL A 58 -8.21 -29.24 -11.12
CA VAL A 58 -7.35 -28.80 -10.01
C VAL A 58 -8.19 -28.55 -8.74
N PRO A 59 -8.27 -29.52 -7.81
CA PRO A 59 -8.72 -29.22 -6.47
C PRO A 59 -7.64 -28.34 -5.81
N ASP A 60 -8.05 -27.33 -5.04
CA ASP A 60 -7.20 -26.44 -4.24
C ASP A 60 -6.72 -25.13 -4.94
N LEU A 61 -7.68 -24.30 -5.37
CA LEU A 61 -7.43 -22.91 -5.81
C LEU A 61 -7.01 -21.96 -4.65
N ASP A 62 -7.07 -22.42 -3.40
CA ASP A 62 -6.74 -21.64 -2.20
C ASP A 62 -5.22 -21.45 -1.98
N ARG A 63 -4.38 -21.94 -2.89
CA ARG A 63 -2.93 -22.06 -2.64
C ARG A 63 -2.02 -21.15 -3.45
N PHE A 64 -2.57 -20.25 -4.26
CA PHE A 64 -1.76 -19.30 -5.02
C PHE A 64 -1.58 -17.98 -4.26
N GLU A 65 -0.42 -17.80 -3.62
CA GLU A 65 0.00 -16.50 -3.05
C GLU A 65 0.57 -15.60 -4.14
N PHE A 66 -0.25 -14.73 -4.74
CA PHE A 66 0.24 -13.72 -5.68
C PHE A 66 0.79 -12.51 -4.91
N ARG A 67 2.10 -12.30 -4.95
CA ARG A 67 2.75 -11.07 -4.44
C ARG A 67 3.41 -10.34 -5.61
N PRO A 68 3.09 -9.06 -5.86
CA PRO A 68 3.96 -8.21 -6.68
C PRO A 68 5.24 -7.93 -5.88
N LEU A 69 6.40 -8.38 -6.38
CA LEU A 69 7.68 -7.94 -5.84
C LEU A 69 7.98 -6.54 -6.40
N ILE A 70 7.58 -5.49 -5.67
CA ILE A 70 8.02 -4.14 -5.99
C ILE A 70 9.51 -4.05 -5.63
N ASN A 71 10.35 -3.85 -6.64
CA ASN A 71 11.79 -3.67 -6.47
C ASN A 71 12.05 -2.27 -5.86
N PRO A 72 12.67 -2.16 -4.67
CA PRO A 72 12.72 -0.91 -3.89
C PRO A 72 13.66 0.19 -4.44
N THR A 73 14.22 0.05 -5.64
CA THR A 73 15.37 0.87 -6.08
C THR A 73 15.08 2.08 -6.97
N ASN A 74 13.83 2.42 -7.28
CA ASN A 74 13.54 3.59 -8.12
C ASN A 74 12.61 4.60 -7.45
N PHE A 75 13.14 5.34 -6.47
CA PHE A 75 12.60 6.66 -6.11
C PHE A 75 13.68 7.73 -6.37
N PRO A 76 13.40 8.76 -7.20
CA PRO A 76 14.30 9.90 -7.34
C PRO A 76 14.37 10.66 -6.00
N GLN A 77 15.57 10.82 -5.45
CA GLN A 77 15.84 11.74 -4.36
C GLN A 77 15.63 13.17 -4.86
N LEU A 78 14.61 13.87 -4.35
CA LEU A 78 14.42 15.28 -4.64
C LEU A 78 15.25 16.14 -3.67
N GLU A 79 16.19 16.84 -4.29
CA GLU A 79 17.13 17.88 -3.83
C GLU A 79 16.74 18.69 -2.58
N GLN A 80 17.72 18.83 -1.68
CA GLN A 80 17.70 19.67 -0.49
C GLN A 80 17.83 21.15 -0.87
N HIS A 81 16.76 21.94 -0.70
CA HIS A 81 16.91 23.40 -0.73
C HIS A 81 17.35 23.96 0.64
N LYS A 82 18.50 24.64 0.58
CA LYS A 82 19.29 25.24 1.66
C LYS A 82 18.52 26.26 2.49
N HIS A 83 18.79 26.24 3.79
CA HIS A 83 18.25 27.14 4.81
C HIS A 83 18.73 28.59 4.64
N ARG A 84 17.84 29.55 4.94
CA ARG A 84 18.22 30.89 5.39
C ARG A 84 17.79 31.07 6.84
N ASN A 85 18.79 31.34 7.67
CA ASN A 85 18.73 31.66 9.08
C ASN A 85 18.25 33.11 9.27
N ILE A 86 17.14 33.35 9.97
CA ILE A 86 16.78 34.67 10.47
C ILE A 86 16.36 34.56 11.94
N GLN A 87 17.13 35.26 12.75
CA GLN A 87 17.09 35.41 14.20
C GLN A 87 15.89 36.26 14.62
N SER A 88 15.08 35.78 15.56
CA SER A 88 13.97 36.55 16.17
C SER A 88 14.46 37.41 17.35
N PRO A 89 13.90 38.62 17.58
CA PRO A 89 14.11 39.36 18.82
C PRO A 89 12.99 39.09 19.84
N ARG A 90 13.40 39.09 21.12
CA ARG A 90 12.57 39.08 22.34
C ARG A 90 11.92 40.45 22.59
N PRO A 91 10.77 40.53 23.29
CA PRO A 91 10.77 41.25 24.58
C PRO A 91 9.97 40.54 25.70
N ALA A 92 10.12 41.07 26.92
CA ALA A 92 9.73 40.51 28.21
C ALA A 92 8.36 41.02 28.74
N ALA A 93 7.70 40.25 29.62
CA ALA A 93 7.33 40.61 31.01
C ALA A 93 6.12 39.82 31.58
N SER A 94 6.34 39.27 32.77
CA SER A 94 5.47 38.93 33.94
C SER A 94 3.94 38.91 33.84
N SER A 95 3.32 37.80 34.28
CA SER A 95 2.47 37.78 35.50
C SER A 95 2.10 36.35 35.92
N SER A 96 2.00 36.17 37.24
CA SER A 96 1.82 34.92 37.98
C SER A 96 0.36 34.48 38.07
N SER A 97 0.08 33.18 38.05
CA SER A 97 -1.03 32.54 38.78
C SER A 97 -0.81 31.02 38.87
N THR A 98 -1.16 30.48 40.04
CA THR A 98 -0.76 29.17 40.59
C THR A 98 -1.84 28.10 40.33
N THR A 99 -1.39 26.85 40.18
CA THR A 99 -2.14 25.56 40.34
C THR A 99 -3.19 25.29 39.25
N GLU A 100 -3.15 24.21 38.46
CA GLU A 100 -3.26 22.79 38.84
C GLU A 100 -2.48 21.85 37.90
N ILE A 101 -1.85 20.83 38.49
CA ILE A 101 -1.22 19.72 37.77
C ILE A 101 -2.30 18.66 37.53
N SER A 102 -2.74 18.48 36.28
CA SER A 102 -3.53 17.32 35.86
C SER A 102 -3.22 16.88 34.43
N THR A 103 -2.64 15.67 34.34
CA THR A 103 -2.75 14.67 33.26
C THR A 103 -3.10 15.17 31.83
N SER A 104 -2.18 15.84 31.14
CA SER A 104 -2.42 16.40 29.79
C SER A 104 -1.82 15.61 28.61
N LYS A 105 -1.15 14.47 28.88
CA LYS A 105 -0.50 13.68 27.81
C LYS A 105 -1.44 12.71 27.08
N HIS A 106 -2.48 12.18 27.74
CA HIS A 106 -3.41 11.24 27.11
C HIS A 106 -4.47 11.91 26.22
N SER A 107 -4.88 13.14 26.55
CA SER A 107 -5.89 13.88 25.78
C SER A 107 -5.39 14.32 24.40
N ASN A 108 -4.16 14.82 24.31
CA ASN A 108 -3.59 15.30 23.05
C ASN A 108 -3.34 14.18 22.02
N VAL A 109 -2.90 13.00 22.46
CA VAL A 109 -2.63 11.87 21.55
C VAL A 109 -3.92 11.24 21.04
N ALA A 110 -4.94 11.11 21.90
CA ALA A 110 -6.25 10.63 21.48
C ALA A 110 -6.92 11.60 20.50
N GLN A 111 -6.77 12.91 20.73
CA GLN A 111 -7.28 13.94 19.83
C GLN A 111 -6.56 13.92 18.48
N SER A 112 -5.22 13.89 18.44
CA SER A 112 -4.45 13.85 17.19
C SER A 112 -4.74 12.58 16.36
N ASN A 113 -4.96 11.44 17.02
CA ASN A 113 -5.35 10.21 16.35
C ASN A 113 -6.75 10.33 15.74
N ASN A 114 -7.68 10.95 16.45
CA ASN A 114 -9.04 11.17 15.93
C ASN A 114 -9.02 12.09 14.70
N GLU A 115 -8.24 13.18 14.74
CA GLU A 115 -8.05 14.08 13.61
C GLU A 115 -7.47 13.35 12.38
N PHE A 116 -6.41 12.55 12.56
CA PHE A 116 -5.83 11.74 11.48
C PHE A 116 -6.84 10.80 10.82
N LEU A 117 -7.63 10.07 11.63
CA LEU A 117 -8.64 9.13 11.12
C LEU A 117 -9.75 9.87 10.34
N GLN A 118 -10.22 11.00 10.87
CA GLN A 118 -11.26 11.81 10.22
C GLN A 118 -10.78 12.38 8.89
N GLU A 119 -9.59 12.99 8.85
CA GLU A 119 -9.03 13.54 7.63
C GLU A 119 -8.85 12.48 6.55
N ALA A 120 -8.30 11.31 6.91
CA ALA A 120 -8.11 10.20 5.99
C ALA A 120 -9.44 9.73 5.42
N LEU A 121 -10.43 9.44 6.27
CA LEU A 121 -11.73 8.95 5.84
C LEU A 121 -12.49 9.97 4.98
N GLN A 122 -12.52 11.24 5.40
CA GLN A 122 -13.21 12.30 4.68
C GLN A 122 -12.65 12.46 3.27
N LEU A 123 -11.33 12.52 3.13
CA LEU A 123 -10.72 12.68 1.82
C LEU A 123 -10.87 11.42 0.95
N HIS A 124 -10.75 10.21 1.52
CA HIS A 124 -11.04 8.97 0.78
C HIS A 124 -12.45 9.00 0.20
N ASN A 125 -13.45 9.36 1.01
CA ASN A 125 -14.84 9.36 0.59
C ASN A 125 -15.16 10.48 -0.40
N GLU A 126 -14.51 11.63 -0.29
CA GLU A 126 -14.62 12.70 -1.29
C GLU A 126 -14.04 12.27 -2.65
N LEU A 127 -12.89 11.58 -2.65
CA LEU A 127 -12.28 11.04 -3.86
C LEU A 127 -13.15 9.93 -4.47
N ARG A 128 -13.63 9.00 -3.67
CA ARG A 128 -14.54 7.93 -4.11
C ARG A 128 -15.82 8.47 -4.73
N ARG A 129 -16.39 9.53 -4.15
CA ARG A 129 -17.54 10.25 -4.72
C ARG A 129 -17.26 10.81 -6.10
N ARG A 130 -16.07 11.36 -6.36
CA ARG A 130 -15.65 11.81 -7.71
C ARG A 130 -15.64 10.67 -8.72
N HIS A 131 -15.31 9.46 -8.30
CA HIS A 131 -15.34 8.26 -9.13
C HIS A 131 -16.71 7.57 -9.18
N GLY A 132 -17.72 8.12 -8.50
CA GLY A 132 -19.07 7.56 -8.47
C GLY A 132 -19.16 6.20 -7.78
N VAL A 133 -18.29 5.92 -6.81
CA VAL A 133 -18.35 4.70 -5.97
C VAL A 133 -18.77 5.05 -4.54
N GLU A 134 -19.38 4.08 -3.85
CA GLU A 134 -19.90 4.25 -2.50
C GLU A 134 -18.80 4.62 -1.49
N PRO A 135 -19.10 5.43 -0.45
CA PRO A 135 -18.14 5.77 0.59
C PRO A 135 -17.70 4.53 1.38
N LEU A 136 -16.48 4.57 1.90
CA LEU A 136 -15.97 3.59 2.87
C LEU A 136 -16.49 3.92 4.27
N HIS A 137 -16.67 2.88 5.07
CA HIS A 137 -16.94 2.97 6.50
C HIS A 137 -15.67 2.69 7.29
N LEU A 138 -15.38 3.52 8.29
CA LEU A 138 -14.28 3.25 9.21
C LEU A 138 -14.62 2.02 10.05
N ASN A 139 -13.68 1.09 10.16
CA ASN A 139 -13.80 -0.13 10.94
C ASN A 139 -12.68 -0.19 11.99
N ASP A 140 -13.09 -0.31 13.25
CA ASP A 140 -12.17 -0.27 14.39
C ASP A 140 -11.23 -1.47 14.43
N ASP A 141 -11.67 -2.66 14.00
CA ASP A 141 -10.82 -3.85 13.98
C ASP A 141 -9.77 -3.76 12.88
N LEU A 142 -10.14 -3.28 11.69
CA LEU A 142 -9.16 -2.94 10.65
C LEU A 142 -8.19 -1.86 11.13
N SER A 143 -8.64 -0.88 11.90
CA SER A 143 -7.77 0.18 12.44
C SER A 143 -6.78 -0.36 13.48
N LYS A 144 -7.20 -1.29 14.35
CA LYS A 144 -6.30 -2.00 15.28
C LYS A 144 -5.26 -2.84 14.54
N LEU A 145 -5.67 -3.53 13.47
CA LEU A 145 -4.77 -4.30 12.62
C LEU A 145 -3.77 -3.38 11.89
N ALA A 146 -4.24 -2.27 11.33
CA ALA A 146 -3.40 -1.25 10.71
C ALA A 146 -2.41 -0.66 11.72
N GLN A 147 -2.83 -0.40 12.97
CA GLN A 147 -1.95 0.11 14.03
C GLN A 147 -0.88 -0.90 14.42
N THR A 148 -1.25 -2.18 14.52
CA THR A 148 -0.29 -3.26 14.77
C THR A 148 0.78 -3.27 13.69
N TRP A 149 0.39 -3.13 12.42
CA TRP A 149 1.34 -3.10 11.32
C TRP A 149 2.16 -1.81 11.27
N ALA A 150 1.55 -0.64 11.48
CA ALA A 150 2.26 0.63 11.52
C ALA A 150 3.36 0.61 12.60
N ASN A 151 3.07 0.06 13.78
CA ASN A 151 4.06 -0.12 14.85
C ASN A 151 5.22 -1.04 14.42
N HIS A 152 4.92 -2.12 13.68
CA HIS A 152 5.94 -3.01 13.13
C HIS A 152 6.85 -2.28 12.13
N LEU A 153 6.28 -1.51 11.20
CA LEU A 153 7.05 -0.70 10.24
C LEU A 153 7.92 0.34 10.95
N ALA A 154 7.36 1.02 11.96
CA ALA A 154 8.10 1.98 12.78
C ALA A 154 9.27 1.34 13.54
N SER A 155 9.10 0.12 14.03
CA SER A 155 10.15 -0.63 14.75
C SER A 155 11.28 -1.14 13.85
N THR A 156 10.95 -1.48 12.60
CA THR A 156 11.91 -2.06 11.64
C THR A 156 12.49 -1.03 10.68
N GLY A 157 11.87 0.15 10.57
CA GLY A 157 12.24 1.19 9.61
C GLY A 157 12.03 0.79 8.15
N THR A 158 11.33 -0.31 7.87
CA THR A 158 11.23 -0.89 6.53
C THR A 158 9.79 -0.82 6.03
N LEU A 159 9.58 -0.20 4.87
CA LEU A 159 8.26 -0.13 4.24
C LEU A 159 7.97 -1.44 3.47
N ILE A 160 7.25 -2.37 4.11
CA ILE A 160 6.91 -3.67 3.55
C ILE A 160 5.45 -4.04 3.82
N HIS A 161 4.82 -4.71 2.85
CA HIS A 161 3.44 -5.18 2.98
C HIS A 161 3.26 -6.28 4.03
N SER A 162 2.13 -6.23 4.72
CA SER A 162 1.77 -7.23 5.74
C SER A 162 1.31 -8.56 5.14
N LYS A 163 1.09 -9.53 6.03
CA LYS A 163 0.33 -10.77 5.75
C LYS A 163 -0.99 -10.78 6.51
N THR A 164 -1.52 -9.61 6.83
CA THR A 164 -2.68 -9.46 7.71
C THR A 164 -3.94 -10.01 7.05
N LYS A 165 -4.71 -10.75 7.83
CA LYS A 165 -6.03 -11.24 7.43
C LYS A 165 -7.12 -10.63 8.30
N TYR A 166 -8.25 -10.31 7.68
CA TYR A 166 -9.49 -9.92 8.34
C TYR A 166 -10.62 -10.79 7.79
N ARG A 167 -11.41 -11.40 8.69
CA ARG A 167 -12.47 -12.36 8.33
C ARG A 167 -11.97 -13.47 7.38
N ASN A 168 -10.79 -14.04 7.69
CA ASN A 168 -10.10 -15.09 6.94
C ASN A 168 -9.63 -14.74 5.51
N VAL A 169 -9.69 -13.48 5.10
CA VAL A 169 -9.23 -13.00 3.79
C VAL A 169 -8.09 -12.00 3.99
N ASN A 170 -7.11 -11.98 3.08
CA ASN A 170 -6.07 -10.95 3.09
C ASN A 170 -6.71 -9.56 2.91
N VAL A 171 -6.28 -8.58 3.71
CA VAL A 171 -6.75 -7.20 3.54
C VAL A 171 -6.13 -6.56 2.31
N GLY A 172 -6.83 -5.58 1.71
CA GLY A 172 -6.18 -4.63 0.82
C GLY A 172 -5.29 -3.72 1.66
N GLU A 173 -4.16 -3.24 1.14
CA GLU A 173 -3.21 -2.46 1.95
C GLU A 173 -2.53 -1.36 1.14
N ASN A 174 -2.59 -0.13 1.67
CA ASN A 174 -1.74 0.96 1.21
C ASN A 174 -0.78 1.38 2.32
N LEU A 175 0.47 1.65 1.95
CA LEU A 175 1.53 2.05 2.87
C LEU A 175 2.11 3.39 2.47
N ARG A 176 2.57 4.16 3.46
CA ARG A 176 3.34 5.38 3.25
C ARG A 176 4.41 5.51 4.33
N SER A 177 5.53 6.12 3.99
CA SER A 177 6.49 6.60 4.97
C SER A 177 7.11 7.93 4.55
N GLN A 178 7.41 8.79 5.53
CA GLN A 178 8.16 10.04 5.32
C GLN A 178 8.89 10.47 6.59
N SER A 179 9.83 11.42 6.51
CA SER A 179 10.67 11.82 7.66
C SER A 179 10.03 12.84 8.61
N TRP A 180 8.87 13.40 8.25
CA TRP A 180 8.06 14.30 9.09
C TRP A 180 6.69 13.66 9.40
N PRO A 181 5.92 14.18 10.37
CA PRO A 181 4.60 13.65 10.71
C PRO A 181 3.69 13.54 9.47
N ILE A 182 2.88 12.48 9.40
CA ILE A 182 1.97 12.22 8.28
C ILE A 182 0.55 12.61 8.70
N THR A 183 -0.10 13.50 7.96
CA THR A 183 -1.53 13.76 8.16
C THR A 183 -2.39 12.79 7.36
N GLY A 184 -3.64 12.57 7.79
CA GLY A 184 -4.55 11.66 7.08
C GLY A 184 -4.85 12.16 5.67
N LYS A 185 -4.92 13.49 5.53
CA LYS A 185 -5.10 14.17 4.25
C LYS A 185 -3.90 13.98 3.30
N GLU A 186 -2.68 14.26 3.75
CA GLU A 186 -1.46 14.17 2.92
C GLU A 186 -1.23 12.74 2.42
N MET A 187 -1.43 11.75 3.29
CA MET A 187 -1.33 10.34 2.95
C MET A 187 -2.29 9.98 1.81
N THR A 188 -3.56 10.35 1.97
CA THR A 188 -4.62 10.04 1.00
C THR A 188 -4.40 10.75 -0.33
N GLU A 189 -4.04 12.03 -0.30
CA GLU A 189 -3.69 12.83 -1.49
C GLU A 189 -2.57 12.18 -2.29
N SER A 190 -1.49 11.76 -1.60
CA SER A 190 -0.36 11.17 -2.29
C SER A 190 -0.68 9.82 -2.93
N TRP A 191 -1.50 8.98 -2.30
CA TRP A 191 -1.95 7.73 -2.91
C TRP A 191 -2.82 7.99 -4.13
N TYR A 192 -3.73 8.97 -4.03
CA TYR A 192 -4.61 9.33 -5.13
C TYR A 192 -3.89 10.00 -6.31
N ASN A 193 -2.79 10.72 -6.09
CA ASN A 193 -2.01 11.37 -7.16
C ASN A 193 -1.47 10.38 -8.20
N GLU A 194 -1.40 9.09 -7.87
CA GLU A 194 -1.13 8.04 -8.85
C GLU A 194 -2.17 7.94 -9.97
N SER A 195 -3.38 8.49 -9.77
CA SER A 195 -4.43 8.61 -10.82
C SER A 195 -3.93 9.28 -12.09
N THR A 196 -2.95 10.18 -11.99
CA THR A 196 -2.31 10.85 -13.14
C THR A 196 -1.57 9.89 -14.08
N LYS A 197 -1.27 8.68 -13.62
CA LYS A 197 -0.58 7.64 -14.38
C LYS A 197 -1.52 6.53 -14.86
N TYR A 198 -2.79 6.55 -14.47
CA TYR A 198 -3.74 5.48 -14.76
C TYR A 198 -4.47 5.73 -16.08
N ASP A 199 -4.29 4.83 -17.05
CA ASP A 199 -5.06 4.83 -18.29
C ASP A 199 -6.37 4.05 -18.13
N TYR A 200 -7.50 4.77 -18.09
CA TYR A 200 -8.84 4.16 -17.99
C TYR A 200 -9.27 3.41 -19.25
N HIS A 201 -8.62 3.63 -20.41
CA HIS A 201 -8.91 2.90 -21.65
C HIS A 201 -8.28 1.49 -21.65
N ASN A 202 -7.30 1.25 -20.78
CA ASN A 202 -6.68 -0.05 -20.58
C ASN A 202 -6.79 -0.51 -19.10
N PRO A 203 -8.03 -0.84 -18.64
CA PRO A 203 -8.30 -1.12 -17.24
C PRO A 203 -7.65 -2.43 -16.78
N SER A 204 -6.45 -2.28 -16.23
CA SER A 204 -5.59 -3.35 -15.74
C SER A 204 -4.71 -2.84 -14.59
N TYR A 205 -3.91 -3.70 -13.98
CA TYR A 205 -2.87 -3.25 -13.07
C TYR A 205 -1.82 -2.48 -13.86
N GLN A 206 -1.55 -1.24 -13.45
CA GLN A 206 -0.52 -0.40 -14.05
C GLN A 206 0.53 -0.04 -12.99
N PRO A 207 1.84 -0.19 -13.27
CA PRO A 207 2.88 0.10 -12.30
C PRO A 207 2.75 1.51 -11.70
N GLY A 208 2.80 1.60 -10.37
CA GLY A 208 2.69 2.87 -9.66
C GLY A 208 1.29 3.48 -9.65
N THR A 209 0.25 2.66 -9.82
CA THR A 209 -1.18 3.04 -9.68
C THR A 209 -1.93 2.24 -8.62
N GLY A 210 -1.23 1.34 -7.92
CA GLY A 210 -1.81 0.40 -6.95
C GLY A 210 -2.46 1.10 -5.76
N HIS A 211 -1.90 2.21 -5.28
CA HIS A 211 -2.49 2.94 -4.16
C HIS A 211 -3.75 3.67 -4.59
N PHE A 212 -3.71 4.36 -5.74
CA PHE A 212 -4.89 5.03 -6.30
C PHE A 212 -6.03 4.05 -6.53
N THR A 213 -5.77 2.95 -7.23
CA THR A 213 -6.78 1.96 -7.59
C THR A 213 -7.43 1.33 -6.36
N GLN A 214 -6.68 1.12 -5.27
CA GLN A 214 -7.25 0.68 -3.99
C GLN A 214 -8.13 1.75 -3.31
N VAL A 215 -7.73 3.02 -3.33
CA VAL A 215 -8.54 4.13 -2.74
C VAL A 215 -9.93 4.18 -3.38
N VAL A 216 -9.99 4.08 -4.71
CA VAL A 216 -11.25 4.19 -5.47
C VAL A 216 -11.92 2.85 -5.78
N TRP A 217 -11.39 1.73 -5.25
CA TRP A 217 -11.90 0.40 -5.57
C TRP A 217 -13.36 0.24 -5.15
N LYS A 218 -14.27 0.11 -6.12
CA LYS A 218 -15.72 0.00 -5.88
C LYS A 218 -16.10 -1.09 -4.88
N GLY A 219 -15.45 -2.26 -4.97
CA GLY A 219 -15.75 -3.41 -4.11
C GLY A 219 -15.31 -3.27 -2.66
N SER A 220 -14.46 -2.29 -2.31
CA SER A 220 -14.03 -2.06 -0.93
C SER A 220 -15.14 -1.29 -0.19
N GLN A 221 -15.46 -1.71 1.03
CA GLN A 221 -16.58 -1.19 1.83
C GLN A 221 -16.13 -0.63 3.18
N GLU A 222 -15.16 -1.29 3.81
CA GLU A 222 -14.63 -0.96 5.12
C GLU A 222 -13.15 -0.58 4.99
N VAL A 223 -12.70 0.35 5.82
CA VAL A 223 -11.30 0.74 5.90
C VAL A 223 -10.88 0.98 7.34
N GLY A 224 -9.64 0.63 7.67
CA GLY A 224 -8.98 1.04 8.90
C GLY A 224 -7.70 1.80 8.59
N PHE A 225 -7.40 2.83 9.37
CA PHE A 225 -6.19 3.63 9.21
C PHE A 225 -5.36 3.62 10.48
N ALA A 226 -4.05 3.77 10.33
CA ALA A 226 -3.16 4.01 11.45
C ALA A 226 -1.90 4.75 11.01
N GLN A 227 -1.24 5.36 11.99
CA GLN A 227 0.11 5.88 11.84
C GLN A 227 0.98 5.51 13.04
N ALA A 228 2.29 5.46 12.83
CA ALA A 228 3.27 5.23 13.88
C ALA A 228 4.56 6.00 13.58
N GLN A 229 5.13 6.58 14.63
CA GLN A 229 6.42 7.25 14.58
C GLN A 229 7.54 6.24 14.82
N GLY A 230 8.44 6.08 13.85
CA GLY A 230 9.71 5.36 14.01
C GLY A 230 10.87 6.29 14.38
N THR A 231 12.08 5.73 14.46
CA THR A 231 13.28 6.50 14.85
C THR A 231 13.69 7.55 13.80
N SER A 232 13.53 7.24 12.51
CA SER A 232 13.94 8.14 11.41
C SER A 232 12.82 8.43 10.40
N MET A 233 11.77 7.62 10.41
CA MET A 233 10.64 7.72 9.49
C MET A 233 9.34 7.51 10.27
N ASN A 234 8.30 8.23 9.86
CA ASN A 234 6.93 7.97 10.25
C ASN A 234 6.28 7.09 9.20
N PHE A 235 5.34 6.26 9.62
CA PHE A 235 4.66 5.29 8.80
C PHE A 235 3.15 5.47 8.91
N ALA A 236 2.45 5.32 7.79
CA ALA A 236 1.00 5.29 7.76
C ALA A 236 0.50 4.10 6.95
N VAL A 237 -0.58 3.49 7.42
CA VAL A 237 -1.15 2.24 6.90
C VAL A 237 -2.65 2.42 6.74
N ALA A 238 -3.18 2.00 5.59
CA ALA A 238 -4.61 1.79 5.39
C ALA A 238 -4.87 0.33 5.05
N MET A 239 -5.84 -0.29 5.70
CA MET A 239 -6.29 -1.66 5.43
C MET A 239 -7.74 -1.66 4.96
N TYR A 240 -8.02 -2.29 3.82
CA TYR A 240 -9.32 -2.26 3.14
C TYR A 240 -9.97 -3.63 3.15
N TYR A 241 -11.30 -3.66 3.29
CA TYR A 241 -12.09 -4.87 3.19
C TYR A 241 -13.42 -4.64 2.45
N PRO A 242 -13.83 -5.54 1.53
CA PRO A 242 -13.00 -6.53 0.84
C PRO A 242 -11.75 -5.91 0.16
N PRO A 243 -10.67 -6.69 -0.06
CA PRO A 243 -9.47 -6.18 -0.72
C PRO A 243 -9.75 -5.72 -2.16
N GLY A 244 -8.97 -4.74 -2.62
CA GLY A 244 -8.97 -4.29 -4.01
C GLY A 244 -7.89 -4.94 -4.87
N ASN A 245 -7.66 -4.36 -6.04
CA ASN A 245 -6.54 -4.67 -6.95
C ASN A 245 -6.49 -6.12 -7.43
N PHE A 246 -7.64 -6.77 -7.56
CA PHE A 246 -7.73 -8.09 -8.20
C PHE A 246 -7.46 -7.99 -9.71
N ILE A 247 -6.50 -8.77 -10.19
CA ILE A 247 -6.16 -8.84 -11.62
C ILE A 247 -7.35 -9.36 -12.43
N GLY A 248 -7.79 -8.56 -13.39
CA GLY A 248 -8.95 -8.84 -14.24
C GLY A 248 -10.26 -8.17 -13.79
N ASP A 249 -10.23 -7.37 -12.72
CA ASP A 249 -11.42 -6.77 -12.12
C ASP A 249 -11.42 -5.23 -12.15
N PHE A 250 -10.44 -4.61 -12.81
CA PHE A 250 -10.25 -3.15 -12.78
C PHE A 250 -11.37 -2.39 -13.50
N ASP A 251 -11.86 -2.89 -14.63
CA ASP A 251 -12.92 -2.30 -15.45
C ASP A 251 -14.24 -2.09 -14.70
N ARG A 252 -14.53 -2.99 -13.75
CA ARG A 252 -15.73 -2.94 -12.89
C ARG A 252 -15.52 -2.26 -11.54
N ASN A 253 -14.29 -1.86 -11.21
CA ASN A 253 -13.95 -1.30 -9.90
C ASN A 253 -13.27 0.08 -9.92
N VAL A 254 -12.66 0.49 -11.03
CA VAL A 254 -11.90 1.75 -11.15
C VAL A 254 -12.47 2.57 -12.30
N PHE A 255 -13.39 3.48 -11.97
CA PHE A 255 -14.06 4.33 -12.96
C PHE A 255 -13.31 5.63 -13.19
N PRO A 256 -13.45 6.30 -14.35
CA PRO A 256 -12.96 7.67 -14.51
C PRO A 256 -13.66 8.64 -13.55
N PRO A 257 -13.00 9.72 -13.13
CA PRO A 257 -13.65 10.77 -12.34
C PRO A 257 -14.75 11.48 -13.16
N ARG A 258 -15.81 11.90 -12.46
CA ARG A 258 -16.96 12.65 -13.01
C ARG A 258 -16.75 14.15 -13.01
#